data_AF-A0A9D4QCI2-F1
#
_entry.id   AF-A0A9D4QCI2-F1
#
_cell.length_a   1.000
_cell.length_b   1.000
_cell.length_c   1.000
_cell.angle_alpha   90.00
_cell.angle_beta   90.00
_cell.angle_gamma   90.00
#
_symmetry.space_group_name_H-M   'P 1'
#
loop_
_entity.id
_entity.type
_entity.pdbx_description
1 polymer ?
#
loop_
_entity_poly.entity_id
_entity_poly.type
_entity_poly.pdbx_seq_one_letter_code
_entity_poly.pdbx_strand_id
1 'polypeptide(L)'
;MPASVRHRRNQPKKDVVFGPDNYATSVDYDVSLLLYAHPDGCPYESLYFELALEERGLLPHVDYVVQKGKPTNVFALVLNTVEDKRIVAEVPALRVKGRYCAVVDPCLKETTIKVHWVPFNVSDETLKEVFEEYGVVKEVIREKCIEKGFEDTESTTRHISICLEDKYTKRIVPHLWNLSCDNTGSGFANEIASYKRLNKSLRVLYLFNSCGADEDAAVLIEALVHNDTLKEFALNYIKSSSDTLIGFAKMLASNSTLEVVHLGEVCCGEVDKVWLLLAQERYAGVFQRLEFVWPDELLSVLTVLICREACSPTLSLRITSLVDEGVLRELFEAVAKNKTLRRLDFQSGVFDALANGIASVVKSTGTLREISSVAEGQRGIEHQLITILNALKENSSITDFMMCAETVTPEVATSISELLAANKALRDLHLCEESDISASAGETILQGLWANYTLAELTVC
;
A
#
# COMPACT_ATOMS: atom_id res chain seq x y z
N MET A 1 -59.11 -42.83 18.38
CA MET A 1 -58.93 -41.72 17.42
C MET A 1 -60.07 -40.74 17.59
N PRO A 2 -59.79 -39.50 18.01
CA PRO A 2 -60.60 -38.38 17.55
C PRO A 2 -59.72 -37.18 17.20
N ALA A 3 -59.85 -36.70 15.96
CA ALA A 3 -59.50 -35.33 15.60
C ALA A 3 -60.74 -34.47 15.89
N SER A 4 -60.66 -33.60 16.89
CA SER A 4 -61.69 -32.61 17.18
C SER A 4 -61.11 -31.20 17.11
N VAL A 5 -61.72 -30.39 16.25
CA VAL A 5 -61.47 -28.97 16.03
C VAL A 5 -61.82 -28.18 17.30
N ARG A 6 -60.87 -27.38 17.82
CA ARG A 6 -61.19 -26.25 18.72
C ARG A 6 -60.22 -25.07 18.54
N HIS A 7 -60.84 -23.96 18.12
CA HIS A 7 -60.60 -22.57 18.48
C HIS A 7 -59.20 -21.95 18.38
N ARG A 8 -59.12 -20.94 17.49
CA ARG A 8 -58.29 -19.74 17.64
C ARG A 8 -58.24 -19.31 19.11
N ARG A 9 -57.08 -19.43 19.74
CA ARG A 9 -56.68 -18.62 20.88
C ARG A 9 -55.67 -17.61 20.39
N ASN A 10 -56.05 -16.35 20.48
CA ASN A 10 -55.20 -15.18 20.35
C ASN A 10 -53.85 -15.45 21.04
N GLN A 11 -52.76 -15.45 20.27
CA GLN A 11 -51.44 -15.25 20.85
C GLN A 11 -51.35 -13.80 21.36
N PRO A 12 -50.70 -13.55 22.51
CA PRO A 12 -50.59 -12.21 23.06
C PRO A 12 -49.72 -11.36 22.12
N LYS A 13 -50.15 -10.12 21.85
CA LYS A 13 -49.23 -9.09 21.36
C LYS A 13 -48.05 -9.04 22.35
N LYS A 14 -46.82 -9.26 21.89
CA LYS A 14 -45.65 -8.88 22.68
C LYS A 14 -45.73 -7.37 22.83
N ASP A 15 -45.98 -6.89 24.04
CA ASP A 15 -45.92 -5.48 24.34
C ASP A 15 -44.48 -5.01 24.10
N VAL A 16 -44.28 -4.10 23.16
CA VAL A 16 -42.99 -3.42 22.99
C VAL A 16 -42.76 -2.62 24.27
N VAL A 17 -41.70 -2.94 25.02
CA VAL A 17 -41.47 -2.38 26.35
C VAL A 17 -40.76 -1.04 26.21
N PHE A 18 -41.51 0.05 26.34
CA PHE A 18 -40.97 1.41 26.44
C PHE A 18 -40.87 1.81 27.91
N GLY A 19 -39.64 2.02 28.40
CA GLY A 19 -39.40 2.40 29.79
C GLY A 19 -38.11 3.20 29.95
N PRO A 20 -38.07 4.19 30.87
CA PRO A 20 -36.93 5.09 31.07
C PRO A 20 -35.67 4.43 31.67
N ASP A 21 -35.73 3.14 32.03
CA ASP A 21 -34.69 2.44 32.80
C ASP A 21 -34.01 1.27 32.05
N ASN A 22 -34.14 1.16 30.72
CA ASN A 22 -33.40 0.16 29.95
C ASN A 22 -31.97 0.62 29.64
N TYR A 23 -31.06 0.38 30.59
CA TYR A 23 -29.62 0.53 30.40
C TYR A 23 -29.04 -0.74 29.75
N ALA A 24 -29.10 -0.84 28.42
CA ALA A 24 -28.22 -1.77 27.71
C ALA A 24 -26.79 -1.23 27.76
N THR A 25 -25.86 -1.95 28.42
CA THR A 25 -24.44 -1.58 28.51
C THR A 25 -23.68 -1.76 27.18
N SER A 26 -24.30 -2.37 26.18
CA SER A 26 -23.83 -2.48 24.80
C SER A 26 -25.03 -2.56 23.86
N VAL A 27 -25.08 -1.72 22.84
CA VAL A 27 -26.08 -1.79 21.76
C VAL A 27 -25.44 -2.55 20.60
N ASP A 28 -26.07 -3.62 20.15
CA ASP A 28 -25.62 -4.36 18.97
C ASP A 28 -25.90 -3.52 17.71
N TYR A 29 -24.84 -3.01 17.08
CA TYR A 29 -24.94 -2.10 15.94
C TYR A 29 -25.47 -2.80 14.67
N ASP A 30 -25.35 -4.12 14.57
CA ASP A 30 -25.77 -4.87 13.39
C ASP A 30 -27.30 -4.88 13.21
N VAL A 31 -28.04 -4.71 14.30
CA VAL A 31 -29.52 -4.66 14.32
C VAL A 31 -30.08 -3.32 14.80
N SER A 32 -29.24 -2.28 14.88
CA SER A 32 -29.65 -0.97 15.42
C SER A 32 -29.64 0.16 14.39
N LEU A 33 -30.59 1.10 14.52
CA LEU A 33 -30.66 2.36 13.78
C LEU A 33 -30.72 3.55 14.75
N LEU A 34 -30.20 4.70 14.34
CA LEU A 34 -30.33 5.96 15.07
C LEU A 34 -31.43 6.83 14.44
N LEU A 35 -32.36 7.29 15.26
CA LEU A 35 -33.40 8.23 14.88
C LEU A 35 -33.00 9.62 15.37
N TYR A 36 -32.89 10.57 14.45
CA TYR A 36 -32.59 11.97 14.73
C TYR A 36 -33.76 12.86 14.33
N ALA A 37 -34.50 13.36 15.32
CA ALA A 37 -35.60 14.29 15.12
C ALA A 37 -35.14 15.76 15.08
N HIS A 38 -35.86 16.59 14.32
CA HIS A 38 -35.52 18.00 14.18
C HIS A 38 -35.56 18.75 15.54
N PRO A 39 -34.51 19.49 15.94
CA PRO A 39 -34.40 20.13 17.26
C PRO A 39 -35.60 21.01 17.66
N ASP A 40 -36.24 21.70 16.71
CA ASP A 40 -37.40 22.59 16.94
C ASP A 40 -38.65 21.89 17.53
N GLY A 41 -38.67 20.56 17.62
CA GLY A 41 -39.75 19.80 18.29
C GLY A 41 -39.45 19.34 19.69
N CYS A 42 -38.27 19.64 20.23
CA CYS A 42 -37.93 19.34 21.62
C CYS A 42 -38.90 19.99 22.61
N PRO A 43 -39.19 19.33 23.75
CA PRO A 43 -38.73 17.99 24.11
C PRO A 43 -39.47 16.90 23.33
N TYR A 44 -38.75 15.81 23.01
CA TYR A 44 -39.35 14.59 22.50
C TYR A 44 -39.28 13.47 23.56
N GLU A 45 -40.41 12.81 23.76
CA GLU A 45 -40.55 11.59 24.58
C GLU A 45 -40.61 10.36 23.67
N SER A 46 -40.25 9.18 24.19
CA SER A 46 -40.24 7.92 23.43
C SER A 46 -41.58 7.67 22.72
N LEU A 47 -42.69 7.99 23.40
CA LEU A 47 -44.06 7.80 22.91
C LEU A 47 -44.32 8.48 21.55
N TYR A 48 -43.66 9.59 21.23
CA TYR A 48 -43.86 10.25 19.93
C TYR A 48 -43.20 9.49 18.77
N PHE A 49 -42.11 8.76 19.04
CA PHE A 49 -41.47 7.89 18.05
C PHE A 49 -42.25 6.59 17.89
N GLU A 50 -42.82 6.08 18.98
CA GLU A 50 -43.71 4.91 18.97
C GLU A 50 -44.89 5.13 18.03
N LEU A 51 -45.60 6.25 18.20
CA LEU A 51 -46.71 6.62 17.34
C LEU A 51 -46.29 6.78 15.88
N ALA A 52 -45.14 7.40 15.62
CA ALA A 52 -44.62 7.58 14.27
C ALA A 52 -44.26 6.25 13.57
N LEU A 53 -43.73 5.28 14.34
CA LEU A 53 -43.45 3.94 13.85
C LEU A 53 -44.74 3.13 13.67
N GLU A 54 -45.72 3.27 14.56
CA GLU A 54 -47.03 2.62 14.47
C GLU A 54 -47.82 3.09 13.24
N GLU A 55 -47.86 4.39 12.98
CA GLU A 55 -48.52 4.99 11.81
C GLU A 55 -47.97 4.45 10.48
N ARG A 56 -46.70 4.01 10.49
CA ARG A 56 -46.02 3.41 9.32
C ARG A 56 -46.05 1.88 9.34
N GLY A 57 -46.65 1.26 10.35
CA GLY A 57 -46.69 -0.19 10.51
C GLY A 57 -45.34 -0.83 10.85
N LEU A 58 -44.40 -0.05 11.39
CA LEU A 58 -43.01 -0.47 11.62
C LEU A 58 -42.79 -1.08 13.01
N LEU A 59 -43.69 -0.88 13.97
CA LEU A 59 -43.57 -1.42 15.33
C LEU A 59 -43.32 -2.94 15.41
N PRO A 60 -43.90 -3.81 14.55
CA PRO A 60 -43.62 -5.25 14.61
C PRO A 60 -42.15 -5.62 14.35
N HIS A 61 -41.39 -4.73 13.72
CA HIS A 61 -39.98 -4.93 13.38
C HIS A 61 -39.04 -4.49 14.53
N VAL A 62 -39.57 -3.80 15.54
CA VAL A 62 -38.82 -3.22 16.65
C VAL A 62 -38.82 -4.15 17.86
N ASP A 63 -37.64 -4.36 18.44
CA ASP A 63 -37.49 -5.11 19.70
C ASP A 63 -37.63 -4.14 20.89
N TYR A 64 -36.78 -3.11 20.96
CA TYR A 64 -36.87 -2.05 21.95
C TYR A 64 -36.23 -0.74 21.49
N VAL A 65 -36.58 0.37 22.16
CA VAL A 65 -35.97 1.69 21.94
C VAL A 65 -35.16 2.10 23.17
N VAL A 66 -33.96 2.62 22.92
CA VAL A 66 -33.06 3.12 23.97
C VAL A 66 -33.08 4.64 23.96
N GLN A 67 -33.43 5.23 25.11
CA GLN A 67 -33.26 6.65 25.41
C GLN A 67 -32.43 6.81 26.69
N LYS A 68 -31.30 7.52 26.60
CA LYS A 68 -30.42 7.74 27.76
C LYS A 68 -30.71 9.10 28.40
N GLY A 69 -31.41 9.12 29.53
CA GLY A 69 -31.59 10.32 30.36
C GLY A 69 -32.78 11.21 29.97
N LYS A 70 -32.55 12.53 29.88
CA LYS A 70 -33.60 13.55 29.65
C LYS A 70 -34.23 13.45 28.23
N PRO A 71 -35.38 14.10 27.96
CA PRO A 71 -35.92 14.24 26.61
C PRO A 71 -34.86 14.78 25.63
N THR A 72 -34.47 13.95 24.65
CA THR A 72 -33.50 14.28 23.60
C THR A 72 -34.19 14.25 22.24
N ASN A 73 -33.53 14.71 21.19
CA ASN A 73 -33.98 14.54 19.81
C ASN A 73 -33.27 13.38 19.09
N VAL A 74 -32.59 12.50 19.85
CA VAL A 74 -31.84 11.35 19.33
C VAL A 74 -32.21 10.11 20.11
N PHE A 75 -32.55 9.04 19.38
CA PHE A 75 -32.99 7.75 19.92
C PHE A 75 -32.30 6.62 19.18
N ALA A 76 -31.99 5.52 19.86
CA ALA A 76 -31.52 4.30 19.21
C ALA A 76 -32.67 3.27 19.16
N LEU A 77 -32.91 2.75 17.97
CA LEU A 77 -33.92 1.74 17.67
C LEU A 77 -33.22 0.41 17.50
N VAL A 78 -33.53 -0.57 18.36
CA VAL A 78 -33.02 -1.94 18.25
C VAL A 78 -34.12 -2.80 17.62
N LEU A 79 -33.76 -3.50 16.55
CA LEU A 79 -34.70 -4.24 15.71
C LEU A 79 -34.56 -5.74 15.93
N ASN A 80 -35.62 -6.48 15.64
CA ASN A 80 -35.67 -7.93 15.90
C ASN A 80 -34.64 -8.71 15.06
N THR A 81 -34.33 -8.24 13.84
CA THR A 81 -33.38 -8.87 12.92
C THR A 81 -32.66 -7.86 12.02
N VAL A 82 -31.61 -8.31 11.32
CA VAL A 82 -30.90 -7.50 10.30
C VAL A 82 -31.80 -7.18 9.09
N GLU A 83 -32.76 -8.04 8.76
CA GLU A 83 -33.69 -7.80 7.66
C GLU A 83 -34.73 -6.73 8.04
N ASP A 84 -35.18 -6.75 9.30
CA ASP A 84 -36.03 -5.70 9.87
C ASP A 84 -35.32 -4.33 9.83
N LYS A 85 -34.00 -4.30 10.03
CA LYS A 85 -33.16 -3.10 9.86
C LYS A 85 -33.19 -2.52 8.46
N ARG A 86 -33.11 -3.35 7.42
CA ARG A 86 -33.22 -2.89 6.03
C ARG A 86 -34.59 -2.29 5.75
N ILE A 87 -35.66 -2.97 6.19
CA ILE A 87 -37.04 -2.51 6.00
C ILE A 87 -37.24 -1.13 6.63
N VAL A 88 -36.74 -0.90 7.85
CA VAL A 88 -36.90 0.38 8.55
C VAL A 88 -35.99 1.48 7.97
N ALA A 89 -34.77 1.14 7.52
CA ALA A 89 -33.84 2.10 6.94
C ALA A 89 -34.29 2.66 5.58
N GLU A 90 -35.04 1.88 4.79
CA GLU A 90 -35.50 2.28 3.45
C GLU A 90 -36.73 3.21 3.46
N VAL A 91 -37.29 3.54 4.63
CA VAL A 91 -38.50 4.35 4.74
C VAL A 91 -38.20 5.83 4.43
N PRO A 92 -38.69 6.39 3.31
CA PRO A 92 -38.15 7.64 2.77
C PRO A 92 -38.63 8.93 3.46
N ALA A 93 -39.42 8.85 4.55
CA ALA A 93 -39.89 10.04 5.27
C ALA A 93 -40.56 9.70 6.61
N LEU A 94 -39.78 9.35 7.63
CA LEU A 94 -40.31 9.27 9.00
C LEU A 94 -40.58 10.69 9.53
N ARG A 95 -41.74 10.89 10.16
CA ARG A 95 -42.10 12.18 10.77
C ARG A 95 -42.49 11.99 12.23
N VAL A 96 -41.90 12.80 13.11
CA VAL A 96 -42.18 12.79 14.55
C VAL A 96 -42.66 14.19 14.94
N LYS A 97 -43.85 14.28 15.56
CA LYS A 97 -44.57 15.55 15.78
C LYS A 97 -44.75 16.37 14.49
N GLY A 98 -45.06 15.69 13.37
CA GLY A 98 -45.23 16.30 12.05
C GLY A 98 -43.95 16.80 11.36
N ARG A 99 -42.79 16.70 12.03
CA ARG A 99 -41.48 17.16 11.53
C ARG A 99 -40.62 16.00 11.05
N TYR A 100 -39.67 16.29 10.16
CA TYR A 100 -38.76 15.28 9.62
C TYR A 100 -37.91 14.64 10.73
N CYS A 101 -37.78 13.31 10.65
CA CYS A 101 -36.90 12.51 11.48
C CYS A 101 -35.98 11.71 10.56
N ALA A 102 -34.67 11.95 10.67
CA ALA A 102 -33.68 11.20 9.91
C ALA A 102 -33.50 9.81 10.55
N VAL A 103 -33.48 8.78 9.70
CA VAL A 103 -33.10 7.42 10.08
C VAL A 103 -31.65 7.25 9.63
N VAL A 104 -30.74 7.01 10.57
CA VAL A 104 -29.30 6.93 10.34
C VAL A 104 -28.84 5.53 10.72
N ASP A 105 -28.28 4.79 9.76
CA ASP A 105 -27.62 3.53 10.03
C ASP A 105 -26.16 3.79 10.43
N PRO A 106 -25.74 3.46 11.67
CA PRO A 106 -24.35 3.63 12.09
C PRO A 106 -23.36 2.72 11.31
N CYS A 107 -23.84 1.65 10.65
CA CYS A 107 -23.01 0.71 9.88
C CYS A 107 -22.83 1.10 8.40
N LEU A 108 -23.50 2.16 7.93
CA LEU A 108 -23.44 2.57 6.51
C LEU A 108 -22.12 3.31 6.19
N LYS A 109 -21.04 2.54 6.00
CA LYS A 109 -19.83 2.89 5.22
C LYS A 109 -19.70 2.03 3.96
N GLU A 110 -20.83 1.67 3.37
CA GLU A 110 -20.88 0.85 2.17
C GLU A 110 -20.47 1.67 0.93
N THR A 111 -19.51 1.16 0.17
CA THR A 111 -19.11 1.75 -1.11
C THR A 111 -18.81 0.66 -2.13
N THR A 112 -19.01 0.97 -3.41
CA THR A 112 -18.58 0.13 -4.53
C THR A 112 -17.23 0.62 -5.06
N ILE A 113 -16.28 -0.30 -5.19
CA ILE A 113 -14.96 -0.10 -5.77
C ILE A 113 -15.00 -0.67 -7.18
N LYS A 114 -14.57 0.12 -8.17
CA LYS A 114 -14.44 -0.36 -9.54
C LYS A 114 -12.99 -0.81 -9.75
N VAL A 115 -12.77 -2.11 -9.79
CA VAL A 115 -11.46 -2.73 -10.04
C VAL A 115 -11.43 -3.12 -11.50
N HIS A 116 -10.68 -2.38 -12.28
CA HIS A 116 -10.62 -2.59 -13.72
C HIS A 116 -9.70 -3.80 -14.04
N TRP A 117 -9.47 -4.16 -15.32
CA TRP A 117 -8.51 -5.20 -15.86
C TRP A 117 -8.18 -6.38 -14.92
N VAL A 118 -9.18 -6.97 -14.28
CA VAL A 118 -9.06 -8.26 -13.60
C VAL A 118 -9.10 -9.33 -14.70
N PRO A 119 -8.00 -10.04 -14.95
CA PRO A 119 -7.96 -11.11 -15.94
C PRO A 119 -9.05 -12.16 -15.71
N PHE A 120 -9.51 -12.81 -16.77
CA PHE A 120 -10.60 -13.79 -16.68
C PHE A 120 -10.27 -14.99 -15.77
N ASN A 121 -8.99 -15.30 -15.61
CA ASN A 121 -8.48 -16.37 -14.75
C ASN A 121 -8.35 -15.98 -13.26
N VAL A 122 -8.48 -14.70 -12.91
CA VAL A 122 -8.54 -14.27 -11.50
C VAL A 122 -9.97 -14.47 -10.99
N SER A 123 -10.11 -15.31 -9.97
CA SER A 123 -11.41 -15.60 -9.34
C SER A 123 -11.89 -14.44 -8.49
N ASP A 124 -13.20 -14.41 -8.27
CA ASP A 124 -13.81 -13.39 -7.41
C ASP A 124 -13.44 -13.62 -5.94
N GLU A 125 -13.09 -14.85 -5.53
CA GLU A 125 -12.55 -15.18 -4.20
C GLU A 125 -11.19 -14.52 -3.96
N THR A 126 -10.26 -14.58 -4.91
CA THR A 126 -8.95 -13.91 -4.78
C THR A 126 -9.12 -12.40 -4.61
N LEU A 127 -10.11 -11.80 -5.30
CA LEU A 127 -10.42 -10.37 -5.11
C LEU A 127 -11.04 -10.08 -3.75
N LYS A 128 -11.84 -10.99 -3.18
CA LYS A 128 -12.37 -10.81 -1.82
C LYS A 128 -11.22 -10.79 -0.81
N GLU A 129 -10.33 -11.78 -0.87
CA GLU A 129 -9.17 -11.90 0.02
C GLU A 129 -8.30 -10.64 0.00
N VAL A 130 -8.02 -10.07 -1.18
CA VAL A 130 -7.23 -8.84 -1.33
C VAL A 130 -7.94 -7.62 -0.71
N PHE A 131 -9.27 -7.54 -0.83
CA PHE A 131 -10.02 -6.38 -0.37
C PHE A 131 -10.53 -6.50 1.08
N GLU A 132 -10.45 -7.68 1.69
CA GLU A 132 -10.79 -7.93 3.09
C GLU A 132 -9.93 -7.13 4.08
N GLU A 133 -8.71 -6.74 3.69
CA GLU A 133 -7.85 -5.85 4.48
C GLU A 133 -8.48 -4.46 4.74
N TYR A 134 -9.33 -4.00 3.82
CA TYR A 134 -9.95 -2.67 3.90
C TYR A 134 -11.34 -2.69 4.56
N GLY A 135 -11.90 -3.88 4.79
CA GLY A 135 -13.21 -4.09 5.39
C GLY A 135 -13.95 -5.30 4.83
N VAL A 136 -15.24 -5.43 5.17
CA VAL A 136 -16.03 -6.62 4.83
C VAL A 136 -16.54 -6.55 3.39
N VAL A 137 -16.03 -7.41 2.51
CA VAL A 137 -16.46 -7.51 1.11
C VAL A 137 -17.78 -8.27 1.03
N LYS A 138 -18.81 -7.63 0.46
CA LYS A 138 -20.15 -8.22 0.31
C LYS A 138 -20.31 -8.99 -0.99
N GLU A 139 -19.84 -8.42 -2.09
CA GLU A 139 -20.00 -8.99 -3.42
C GLU A 139 -18.92 -8.49 -4.37
N VAL A 140 -18.63 -9.31 -5.38
CA VAL A 140 -17.78 -8.99 -6.52
C VAL A 140 -18.59 -9.32 -7.77
N ILE A 141 -18.80 -8.35 -8.64
CA ILE A 141 -19.62 -8.49 -9.85
C ILE A 141 -18.78 -8.10 -11.07
N ARG A 142 -18.80 -8.92 -12.11
CA ARG A 142 -18.17 -8.60 -13.40
C ARG A 142 -19.06 -7.68 -14.22
N GLU A 143 -18.50 -6.54 -14.64
CA GLU A 143 -19.18 -5.58 -15.51
C GLU A 143 -19.38 -6.20 -16.89
N LYS A 144 -20.57 -6.06 -17.46
CA LYS A 144 -20.86 -6.45 -18.84
C LYS A 144 -20.63 -5.27 -19.77
N CYS A 145 -20.10 -5.54 -20.97
CA CYS A 145 -19.87 -4.51 -21.98
C CYS A 145 -21.19 -3.80 -22.34
N ILE A 146 -21.16 -2.46 -22.41
CA ILE A 146 -22.34 -1.63 -22.74
C ILE A 146 -22.35 -1.28 -24.25
N GLU A 147 -21.36 -1.74 -25.01
CA GLU A 147 -21.24 -1.47 -26.44
C GLU A 147 -22.26 -2.26 -27.25
N LYS A 148 -22.90 -1.55 -28.19
CA LYS A 148 -23.97 -2.06 -29.03
C LYS A 148 -23.47 -3.26 -29.86
N GLY A 149 -24.00 -4.45 -29.58
CA GLY A 149 -23.57 -5.71 -30.20
C GLY A 149 -22.67 -6.61 -29.34
N PHE A 150 -22.25 -6.14 -28.15
CA PHE A 150 -21.47 -6.90 -27.17
C PHE A 150 -22.10 -6.89 -25.77
N GLU A 151 -23.40 -6.59 -25.68
CA GLU A 151 -24.15 -6.33 -24.44
C GLU A 151 -24.13 -7.49 -23.41
N ASP A 152 -23.90 -8.72 -23.88
CA ASP A 152 -23.76 -9.93 -23.05
C ASP A 152 -22.31 -10.39 -22.85
N THR A 153 -21.33 -9.65 -23.39
CA THR A 153 -19.92 -10.01 -23.25
C THR A 153 -19.38 -9.46 -21.94
N GLU A 154 -18.82 -10.34 -21.13
CA GLU A 154 -18.20 -9.97 -19.87
C GLU A 154 -16.94 -9.13 -20.11
N SER A 155 -16.78 -8.04 -19.35
CA SER A 155 -15.58 -7.21 -19.38
C SER A 155 -14.55 -7.67 -18.34
N THR A 156 -13.34 -7.16 -18.46
CA THR A 156 -12.30 -7.35 -17.44
C THR A 156 -12.48 -6.46 -16.20
N THR A 157 -13.57 -5.69 -16.10
CA THR A 157 -13.84 -4.86 -14.93
C THR A 157 -14.70 -5.58 -13.90
N ARG A 158 -14.38 -5.42 -12.62
CA ARG A 158 -15.14 -5.86 -11.45
C ARG A 158 -15.65 -4.67 -10.64
N HIS A 159 -16.82 -4.86 -10.05
CA HIS A 159 -17.40 -4.01 -9.03
C HIS A 159 -17.37 -4.77 -7.71
N ILE A 160 -16.66 -4.23 -6.73
CA ILE A 160 -16.55 -4.82 -5.39
C ILE A 160 -17.36 -3.95 -4.44
N SER A 161 -18.44 -4.47 -3.88
CA SER A 161 -19.20 -3.78 -2.83
C SER A 161 -18.60 -4.15 -1.47
N ILE A 162 -18.15 -3.16 -0.72
CA ILE A 162 -17.43 -3.34 0.54
C ILE A 162 -17.95 -2.38 1.62
N CYS A 163 -17.96 -2.84 2.87
CA CYS A 163 -18.12 -2.02 4.06
C CYS A 163 -16.75 -1.73 4.66
N LEU A 164 -16.29 -0.48 4.55
CA LEU A 164 -14.94 -0.09 4.99
C LEU A 164 -14.78 -0.05 6.52
N GLU A 165 -13.63 -0.49 7.02
CA GLU A 165 -13.27 -0.31 8.43
C GLU A 165 -13.07 1.17 8.81
N ASP A 166 -13.11 1.48 10.10
CA ASP A 166 -13.20 2.86 10.58
C ASP A 166 -12.02 3.77 10.21
N LYS A 167 -10.84 3.18 10.02
CA LYS A 167 -9.61 3.86 9.60
C LYS A 167 -9.57 4.20 8.10
N TYR A 168 -10.44 3.61 7.27
CA TYR A 168 -10.43 3.79 5.82
C TYR A 168 -11.58 4.67 5.34
N THR A 169 -11.35 5.38 4.24
CA THR A 169 -12.37 6.17 3.53
C THR A 169 -12.32 5.86 2.04
N LYS A 170 -13.38 6.18 1.28
CA LYS A 170 -13.44 5.95 -0.18
C LYS A 170 -12.26 6.54 -0.96
N ARG A 171 -11.58 7.56 -0.43
CA ARG A 171 -10.39 8.18 -1.02
C ARG A 171 -9.08 7.40 -0.76
N ILE A 172 -9.07 6.55 0.26
CA ILE A 172 -7.92 5.77 0.73
C ILE A 172 -7.95 4.35 0.14
N VAL A 173 -9.14 3.89 -0.29
CA VAL A 173 -9.28 2.67 -1.07
C VAL A 173 -8.50 2.79 -2.39
N PRO A 174 -7.69 1.80 -2.78
CA PRO A 174 -6.65 2.00 -3.79
C PRO A 174 -7.20 2.48 -5.15
N HIS A 175 -6.77 3.69 -5.55
CA HIS A 175 -6.56 4.11 -6.95
C HIS A 175 -5.23 3.55 -7.50
N LEU A 176 -4.73 2.52 -6.82
CA LEU A 176 -3.54 1.76 -7.09
C LEU A 176 -3.97 0.47 -7.75
N TRP A 177 -3.27 0.12 -8.81
CA TRP A 177 -3.58 -1.07 -9.53
C TRP A 177 -2.32 -1.82 -9.89
N ASN A 178 -2.23 -3.02 -9.34
CA ASN A 178 -1.14 -3.93 -9.55
C ASN A 178 -1.60 -5.03 -10.51
N LEU A 179 -0.97 -5.11 -11.67
CA LEU A 179 -1.18 -6.19 -12.63
C LEU A 179 0.10 -7.01 -12.74
N SER A 180 -0.04 -8.31 -12.47
CA SER A 180 0.96 -9.32 -12.79
C SER A 180 0.34 -10.34 -13.73
N CYS A 181 0.94 -10.59 -14.89
CA CYS A 181 0.39 -11.47 -15.93
C CYS A 181 1.51 -12.21 -16.65
N ASP A 182 1.70 -13.49 -16.36
CA ASP A 182 2.81 -14.31 -16.90
C ASP A 182 2.73 -14.61 -18.41
N ASN A 183 1.71 -14.10 -19.12
CA ASN A 183 1.52 -14.35 -20.55
C ASN A 183 0.79 -13.19 -21.23
N THR A 184 1.51 -12.10 -21.48
CA THR A 184 0.98 -10.98 -22.26
C THR A 184 1.33 -11.15 -23.73
N GLY A 185 0.32 -11.45 -24.55
CA GLY A 185 0.48 -11.38 -26.00
C GLY A 185 0.77 -9.94 -26.46
N SER A 186 1.31 -9.78 -27.67
CA SER A 186 1.76 -8.51 -28.28
C SER A 186 0.68 -7.41 -28.46
N GLY A 187 -0.54 -7.63 -27.97
CA GLY A 187 -1.63 -6.65 -27.94
C GLY A 187 -1.82 -5.95 -26.60
N PHE A 188 -1.26 -6.48 -25.51
CA PHE A 188 -1.58 -6.04 -24.15
C PHE A 188 -1.17 -4.58 -23.87
N ALA A 189 0.02 -4.18 -24.31
CA ALA A 189 0.48 -2.79 -24.18
C ALA A 189 -0.43 -1.81 -24.95
N ASN A 190 -0.93 -2.21 -26.12
CA ASN A 190 -1.87 -1.41 -26.91
C ASN A 190 -3.23 -1.25 -26.21
N GLU A 191 -3.72 -2.30 -25.56
CA GLU A 191 -4.95 -2.26 -24.76
C GLU A 191 -4.81 -1.29 -23.58
N ILE A 192 -3.70 -1.37 -22.83
CA ILE A 192 -3.38 -0.45 -21.74
C ILE A 192 -3.31 1.00 -22.24
N ALA A 193 -2.58 1.23 -23.33
CA ALA A 193 -2.42 2.54 -23.96
C ALA A 193 -3.77 3.15 -24.38
N SER A 194 -4.65 2.34 -24.99
CA SER A 194 -5.97 2.79 -25.45
C SER A 194 -6.91 3.13 -24.30
N TYR A 195 -6.96 2.30 -23.26
CA TYR A 195 -7.83 2.49 -22.10
C TYR A 195 -7.42 3.68 -21.24
N LYS A 196 -6.12 3.98 -21.15
CA LYS A 196 -5.62 5.16 -20.43
C LYS A 196 -6.19 6.47 -20.97
N ARG A 197 -6.46 6.56 -22.29
CA ARG A 197 -7.11 7.74 -22.86
C ARG A 197 -8.51 7.97 -22.28
N LEU A 198 -9.16 6.92 -21.77
CA LEU A 198 -10.51 6.93 -21.22
C LEU A 198 -10.52 7.07 -19.68
N ASN A 199 -9.47 6.62 -18.99
CA ASN A 199 -9.44 6.63 -17.53
C ASN A 199 -8.98 7.98 -16.93
N LYS A 200 -9.84 8.62 -16.14
CA LYS A 200 -9.58 9.92 -15.49
C LYS A 200 -9.30 9.88 -13.99
N SER A 201 -9.26 8.69 -13.39
CA SER A 201 -9.17 8.52 -11.93
C SER A 201 -7.92 7.78 -11.47
N LEU A 202 -7.33 6.91 -12.29
CA LEU A 202 -6.18 6.09 -11.90
C LEU A 202 -4.99 6.99 -11.54
N ARG A 203 -4.29 6.65 -10.45
CA ARG A 203 -3.15 7.42 -9.95
C ARG A 203 -1.88 6.60 -9.91
N VAL A 204 -1.97 5.32 -9.60
CA VAL A 204 -0.81 4.42 -9.56
C VAL A 204 -1.09 3.19 -10.40
N LEU A 205 -0.15 2.84 -11.28
CA LEU A 205 -0.22 1.65 -12.11
C LEU A 205 1.10 0.89 -12.06
N TYR A 206 1.06 -0.34 -11.59
CA TYR A 206 2.20 -1.24 -11.62
C TYR A 206 1.94 -2.40 -12.57
N LEU A 207 2.89 -2.62 -13.47
CA LEU A 207 2.90 -3.71 -14.43
C LEU A 207 4.11 -4.59 -14.14
N PHE A 208 3.88 -5.74 -13.51
CA PHE A 208 4.91 -6.74 -13.21
C PHE A 208 4.78 -7.91 -14.18
N ASN A 209 5.89 -8.39 -14.77
CA ASN A 209 5.90 -9.57 -15.64
C ASN A 209 4.90 -9.51 -16.84
N SER A 210 4.38 -8.33 -17.18
CA SER A 210 3.20 -8.15 -18.05
C SER A 210 3.54 -7.47 -19.38
N CYS A 211 4.81 -7.37 -19.75
CA CYS A 211 5.27 -6.59 -20.89
C CYS A 211 6.55 -7.26 -21.42
N GLY A 212 6.55 -7.73 -22.66
CA GLY A 212 7.52 -8.74 -23.12
C GLY A 212 8.78 -8.20 -23.78
N ALA A 213 8.76 -6.95 -24.28
CA ALA A 213 9.87 -6.36 -25.03
C ALA A 213 9.88 -4.81 -25.03
N ASP A 214 10.94 -4.22 -25.58
CA ASP A 214 11.07 -2.77 -25.80
C ASP A 214 9.93 -2.19 -26.69
N GLU A 215 9.36 -3.01 -27.58
CA GLU A 215 8.23 -2.63 -28.44
C GLU A 215 6.99 -2.29 -27.61
N ASP A 216 6.67 -3.12 -26.62
CA ASP A 216 5.56 -2.89 -25.71
C ASP A 216 5.84 -1.65 -24.82
N ALA A 217 7.08 -1.48 -24.36
CA ALA A 217 7.49 -0.29 -23.61
C ALA A 217 7.32 0.99 -24.46
N ALA A 218 7.64 0.95 -25.76
CA ALA A 218 7.46 2.08 -26.67
C ALA A 218 5.99 2.52 -26.79
N VAL A 219 5.07 1.55 -26.90
CA VAL A 219 3.62 1.81 -26.92
C VAL A 219 3.16 2.47 -25.62
N LEU A 220 3.61 1.95 -24.47
CA LEU A 220 3.28 2.52 -23.17
C LEU A 220 3.85 3.94 -23.01
N ILE A 221 5.09 4.17 -23.44
CA ILE A 221 5.75 5.47 -23.43
C ILE A 221 4.93 6.49 -24.24
N GLU A 222 4.49 6.13 -25.45
CA GLU A 222 3.66 7.01 -26.29
C GLU A 222 2.35 7.39 -25.57
N ALA A 223 1.69 6.43 -24.92
CA ALA A 223 0.49 6.69 -24.14
C ALA A 223 0.75 7.52 -22.87
N LEU A 224 1.93 7.37 -22.26
CA LEU A 224 2.36 8.11 -21.07
C LEU A 224 2.69 9.57 -21.38
N VAL A 225 3.12 9.91 -22.60
CA VAL A 225 3.35 11.32 -23.00
C VAL A 225 2.11 12.18 -22.74
N HIS A 226 0.92 11.67 -23.06
CA HIS A 226 -0.35 12.38 -22.91
C HIS A 226 -1.05 12.15 -21.56
N ASN A 227 -0.34 11.61 -20.56
CA ASN A 227 -0.90 11.32 -19.25
C ASN A 227 -1.26 12.58 -18.45
N ASP A 228 -2.50 12.66 -17.98
CA ASP A 228 -3.00 13.72 -17.11
C ASP A 228 -3.47 13.24 -15.73
N THR A 229 -3.36 11.93 -15.45
CA THR A 229 -3.92 11.32 -14.22
C THR A 229 -2.90 10.56 -13.38
N LEU A 230 -2.08 9.69 -13.98
CA LEU A 230 -1.13 8.88 -13.24
C LEU A 230 -0.05 9.75 -12.59
N LYS A 231 0.21 9.47 -11.32
CA LYS A 231 1.29 10.01 -10.52
C LYS A 231 2.44 9.04 -10.41
N GLU A 232 2.15 7.75 -10.43
CA GLU A 232 3.19 6.74 -10.29
C GLU A 232 2.95 5.60 -11.28
N PHE A 233 4.04 5.15 -11.91
CA PHE A 233 4.02 4.08 -12.88
C PHE A 233 5.23 3.16 -12.64
N ALA A 234 4.99 1.87 -12.52
CA ALA A 234 6.06 0.88 -12.41
C ALA A 234 5.97 -0.13 -13.56
N LEU A 235 7.13 -0.47 -14.11
CA LEU A 235 7.31 -1.48 -15.14
C LEU A 235 8.48 -2.37 -14.74
N ASN A 236 8.17 -3.55 -14.22
CA ASN A 236 9.18 -4.46 -13.68
C ASN A 236 9.25 -5.74 -14.52
N TYR A 237 10.47 -6.26 -14.72
CA TYR A 237 10.81 -7.43 -15.55
C TYR A 237 10.62 -7.28 -17.07
N ILE A 238 11.03 -6.15 -17.63
CA ILE A 238 11.47 -6.11 -19.03
C ILE A 238 12.99 -6.14 -19.00
N LYS A 239 13.61 -6.96 -19.85
CA LYS A 239 15.01 -6.74 -20.23
C LYS A 239 15.08 -5.43 -21.01
N SER A 240 15.03 -4.31 -20.29
CA SER A 240 14.88 -2.98 -20.87
C SER A 240 16.20 -2.58 -21.50
N SER A 241 16.20 -2.20 -22.76
CA SER A 241 17.41 -1.68 -23.40
C SER A 241 17.67 -0.21 -23.05
N SER A 242 18.83 0.30 -23.46
CA SER A 242 19.13 1.73 -23.46
C SER A 242 18.03 2.56 -24.14
N ASP A 243 17.38 2.04 -25.19
CA ASP A 243 16.35 2.79 -25.93
C ASP A 243 15.07 2.95 -25.10
N THR A 244 14.68 1.94 -24.33
CA THR A 244 13.56 2.02 -23.38
C THR A 244 13.82 3.06 -22.28
N LEU A 245 15.01 3.03 -21.67
CA LEU A 245 15.41 4.04 -20.67
C LEU A 245 15.36 5.47 -21.25
N ILE A 246 15.93 5.66 -22.44
CA ILE A 246 15.93 6.95 -23.13
C ILE A 246 14.51 7.39 -23.47
N GLY A 247 13.64 6.46 -23.88
CA GLY A 247 12.24 6.72 -24.19
C GLY A 247 11.46 7.24 -22.97
N PHE A 248 11.58 6.56 -21.83
CA PHE A 248 10.99 7.03 -20.56
C PHE A 248 11.53 8.39 -20.14
N ALA A 249 12.85 8.61 -20.26
CA ALA A 249 13.45 9.88 -19.91
C ALA A 249 12.93 11.05 -20.78
N LYS A 250 12.77 10.82 -22.10
CA LYS A 250 12.17 11.79 -23.03
C LYS A 250 10.70 12.09 -22.71
N MET A 251 9.96 11.05 -22.34
CA MET A 251 8.56 11.17 -21.92
C MET A 251 8.44 12.00 -20.64
N LEU A 252 9.23 11.69 -19.61
CA LEU A 252 9.22 12.42 -18.32
C LEU A 252 9.61 13.90 -18.47
N ALA A 253 10.49 14.23 -19.42
CA ALA A 253 10.82 15.63 -19.74
C ALA A 253 9.65 16.41 -20.35
N SER A 254 8.63 15.73 -20.87
CA SER A 254 7.46 16.34 -21.50
C SER A 254 6.19 16.18 -20.66
N ASN A 255 6.16 15.17 -19.78
CA ASN A 255 5.06 14.89 -18.88
C ASN A 255 5.36 15.42 -17.47
N SER A 256 4.58 16.39 -16.99
CA SER A 256 4.69 16.93 -15.63
C SER A 256 3.71 16.31 -14.62
N THR A 257 2.82 15.42 -15.09
CA THR A 257 1.80 14.79 -14.25
C THR A 257 2.39 13.66 -13.42
N LEU A 258 3.15 12.76 -14.06
CA LEU A 258 3.83 11.65 -13.39
C LEU A 258 4.84 12.21 -12.39
N GLU A 259 4.81 11.74 -11.17
CA GLU A 259 5.77 12.13 -10.15
C GLU A 259 6.92 11.13 -10.13
N VAL A 260 6.65 9.83 -10.27
CA VAL A 260 7.66 8.78 -10.26
C VAL A 260 7.39 7.72 -11.32
N VAL A 261 8.47 7.24 -11.96
CA VAL A 261 8.48 6.06 -12.81
C VAL A 261 9.53 5.09 -12.26
N HIS A 262 9.11 3.88 -11.93
CA HIS A 262 9.99 2.79 -11.53
C HIS A 262 10.19 1.85 -12.72
N LEU A 263 11.42 1.68 -13.15
CA LEU A 263 11.82 0.60 -14.04
C LEU A 263 12.57 -0.44 -13.22
N GLY A 264 12.46 -1.71 -13.61
CA GLY A 264 13.27 -2.77 -13.01
C GLY A 264 14.74 -2.68 -13.43
N GLU A 265 15.30 -3.83 -13.78
CA GLU A 265 16.65 -3.89 -14.34
C GLU A 265 16.72 -3.37 -15.77
N VAL A 266 17.69 -2.49 -16.04
CA VAL A 266 17.96 -1.97 -17.39
C VAL A 266 19.31 -2.49 -17.88
N CYS A 267 19.32 -3.19 -19.00
CA CYS A 267 20.54 -3.61 -19.68
C CYS A 267 21.01 -2.50 -20.62
N CYS A 268 22.05 -1.76 -20.22
CA CYS A 268 22.57 -0.63 -20.99
C CYS A 268 23.71 -1.06 -21.93
N GLY A 269 23.37 -1.60 -23.10
CA GLY A 269 24.37 -1.92 -24.14
C GLY A 269 24.98 -0.69 -24.82
N GLU A 270 24.29 0.47 -24.78
CA GLU A 270 24.72 1.70 -25.43
C GLU A 270 24.82 2.87 -24.44
N VAL A 271 25.88 2.84 -23.61
CA VAL A 271 26.15 3.86 -22.57
C VAL A 271 26.28 5.27 -23.15
N ASP A 272 26.95 5.40 -24.29
CA ASP A 272 27.19 6.70 -24.93
C ASP A 272 25.89 7.43 -25.26
N LYS A 273 24.84 6.71 -25.68
CA LYS A 273 23.52 7.32 -25.94
C LYS A 273 22.90 7.86 -24.65
N VAL A 274 23.02 7.13 -23.54
CA VAL A 274 22.50 7.55 -22.23
C VAL A 274 23.27 8.77 -21.73
N TRP A 275 24.59 8.78 -21.89
CA TRP A 275 25.44 9.94 -21.55
C TRP A 275 25.08 11.19 -22.37
N LEU A 276 24.91 11.05 -23.68
CA LEU A 276 24.52 12.16 -24.56
C LEU A 276 23.13 12.72 -24.22
N LEU A 277 22.21 11.89 -23.74
CA LEU A 277 20.92 12.36 -23.24
C LEU A 277 21.12 13.23 -22.00
N LEU A 278 21.95 12.77 -21.06
CA LEU A 278 22.19 13.43 -19.79
C LEU A 278 22.98 14.73 -19.86
N ALA A 279 23.85 14.86 -20.86
CA ALA A 279 24.55 16.11 -21.12
C ALA A 279 23.61 17.27 -21.50
N GLN A 280 22.35 16.97 -21.85
CA GLN A 280 21.38 17.99 -22.24
C GLN A 280 20.58 18.50 -21.03
N GLU A 281 20.66 19.81 -20.79
CA GLU A 281 19.96 20.51 -19.69
C GLU A 281 18.45 20.23 -19.62
N ARG A 282 17.81 19.96 -20.76
CA ARG A 282 16.39 19.59 -20.81
C ARG A 282 16.03 18.39 -19.93
N TYR A 283 16.98 17.48 -19.68
CA TYR A 283 16.75 16.28 -18.88
C TYR A 283 17.33 16.36 -17.47
N ALA A 284 17.81 17.52 -17.03
CA ALA A 284 18.54 17.69 -15.75
C ALA A 284 17.74 17.27 -14.49
N GLY A 285 16.41 17.24 -14.54
CA GLY A 285 15.56 16.79 -13.42
C GLY A 285 14.85 15.45 -13.64
N VAL A 286 15.07 14.78 -14.79
CA VAL A 286 14.33 13.56 -15.12
C VAL A 286 14.69 12.41 -14.18
N PHE A 287 15.96 12.29 -13.81
CA PHE A 287 16.45 11.22 -12.94
C PHE A 287 16.12 11.43 -11.46
N GLN A 288 15.46 12.53 -11.09
CA GLN A 288 14.79 12.69 -9.80
C GLN A 288 13.43 11.96 -9.76
N ARG A 289 12.88 11.64 -10.93
CA ARG A 289 11.56 11.02 -11.13
C ARG A 289 11.64 9.66 -11.80
N LEU A 290 12.83 9.23 -12.21
CA LEU A 290 13.07 7.98 -12.92
C LEU A 290 13.96 7.11 -12.04
N GLU A 291 13.35 6.10 -11.44
CA GLU A 291 14.01 5.15 -10.54
C GLU A 291 14.19 3.83 -11.25
N PHE A 292 15.38 3.27 -11.15
CA PHE A 292 15.73 1.96 -11.69
C PHE A 292 17.02 1.47 -11.06
N VAL A 293 17.34 0.21 -11.30
CA VAL A 293 18.57 -0.37 -10.78
C VAL A 293 19.73 0.00 -11.69
N TRP A 294 20.62 0.87 -11.21
CA TRP A 294 21.77 1.34 -11.97
C TRP A 294 22.79 0.23 -12.17
N PRO A 295 23.11 -0.15 -13.42
CA PRO A 295 24.10 -1.18 -13.69
C PRO A 295 25.52 -0.60 -13.72
N ASP A 296 26.53 -1.48 -13.65
CA ASP A 296 27.96 -1.19 -13.71
C ASP A 296 28.33 -0.14 -14.77
N GLU A 297 27.78 -0.28 -15.98
CA GLU A 297 28.15 0.54 -17.13
C GLU A 297 27.70 2.00 -17.01
N LEU A 298 26.75 2.29 -16.13
CA LEU A 298 26.23 3.63 -15.89
C LEU A 298 26.76 4.28 -14.60
N LEU A 299 27.66 3.65 -13.85
CA LEU A 299 28.10 4.20 -12.56
C LEU A 299 28.80 5.57 -12.70
N SER A 300 29.65 5.76 -13.70
CA SER A 300 30.28 7.07 -13.97
C SER A 300 29.25 8.16 -14.29
N VAL A 301 28.18 7.76 -14.97
CA VAL A 301 27.05 8.62 -15.33
C VAL A 301 26.28 9.03 -14.10
N LEU A 302 25.97 8.06 -13.25
CA LEU A 302 25.31 8.26 -11.97
C LEU A 302 26.13 9.17 -11.04
N THR A 303 27.45 9.00 -10.97
CA THR A 303 28.34 9.84 -10.13
C THR A 303 28.17 11.33 -10.46
N VAL A 304 28.06 11.68 -11.74
CA VAL A 304 27.83 13.07 -12.18
C VAL A 304 26.46 13.57 -11.72
N LEU A 305 25.41 12.74 -11.80
CA LEU A 305 24.07 13.10 -11.34
C LEU A 305 24.01 13.31 -9.83
N ILE A 306 24.67 12.45 -9.06
CA ILE A 306 24.75 12.57 -7.60
C ILE A 306 25.46 13.87 -7.22
N CYS A 307 26.58 14.20 -7.89
CA CYS A 307 27.31 15.46 -7.67
C CYS A 307 26.47 16.71 -7.96
N ARG A 308 25.47 16.60 -8.86
CA ARG A 308 24.56 17.68 -9.23
C ARG A 308 23.24 17.68 -8.45
N GLU A 309 23.07 16.75 -7.50
CA GLU A 309 21.80 16.55 -6.77
C GLU A 309 20.61 16.31 -7.72
N ALA A 310 20.88 15.69 -8.87
CA ALA A 310 19.95 15.48 -9.98
C ALA A 310 19.40 14.05 -10.05
N CYS A 311 19.51 13.28 -8.96
CA CYS A 311 19.01 11.91 -8.83
C CYS A 311 17.89 11.81 -7.79
N SER A 312 17.11 10.73 -7.86
CA SER A 312 16.08 10.42 -6.85
C SER A 312 16.72 10.34 -5.45
N PRO A 313 16.00 10.71 -4.37
CA PRO A 313 16.42 10.44 -3.00
C PRO A 313 16.67 8.95 -2.69
N THR A 314 16.15 8.06 -3.53
CA THR A 314 16.38 6.60 -3.47
C THR A 314 17.31 6.19 -4.60
N LEU A 315 18.39 5.48 -4.25
CA LEU A 315 19.37 5.00 -5.20
C LEU A 315 19.50 3.49 -5.11
N SER A 316 19.18 2.77 -6.17
CA SER A 316 19.33 1.31 -6.25
C SER A 316 20.44 0.94 -7.23
N LEU A 317 21.41 0.15 -6.78
CA LEU A 317 22.65 -0.16 -7.51
C LEU A 317 22.80 -1.66 -7.72
N ARG A 318 23.23 -2.05 -8.92
CA ARG A 318 23.77 -3.39 -9.20
C ARG A 318 25.23 -3.21 -9.58
N ILE A 319 26.10 -3.65 -8.69
CA ILE A 319 27.54 -3.50 -8.78
C ILE A 319 28.20 -4.87 -8.75
N THR A 320 28.93 -5.23 -9.80
CA THR A 320 29.76 -6.45 -9.78
C THR A 320 31.18 -6.17 -9.30
N SER A 321 31.90 -7.21 -8.90
CA SER A 321 33.33 -7.12 -8.54
C SER A 321 34.26 -6.82 -9.73
N LEU A 322 33.71 -6.69 -10.94
CA LEU A 322 34.46 -6.38 -12.16
C LEU A 322 34.62 -4.87 -12.38
N VAL A 323 33.87 -4.04 -11.64
CA VAL A 323 33.96 -2.58 -11.74
C VAL A 323 35.31 -2.10 -11.23
N ASP A 324 35.90 -1.13 -11.95
CA ASP A 324 37.13 -0.47 -11.53
C ASP A 324 36.99 0.20 -10.15
N GLU A 325 37.95 -0.06 -9.25
CA GLU A 325 37.92 0.49 -7.89
C GLU A 325 37.96 2.03 -7.86
N GLY A 326 38.55 2.66 -8.87
CA GLY A 326 38.55 4.12 -9.02
C GLY A 326 37.15 4.65 -9.26
N VAL A 327 36.38 4.00 -10.15
CA VAL A 327 34.97 4.34 -10.41
C VAL A 327 34.12 4.17 -9.15
N LEU A 328 34.29 3.06 -8.42
CA LEU A 328 33.58 2.84 -7.16
C LEU A 328 33.93 3.90 -6.11
N ARG A 329 35.21 4.24 -5.97
CA ARG A 329 35.65 5.27 -5.04
C ARG A 329 35.01 6.62 -5.36
N GLU A 330 35.02 7.04 -6.62
CA GLU A 330 34.40 8.30 -7.04
C GLU A 330 32.89 8.33 -6.77
N LEU A 331 32.20 7.21 -7.04
CA LEU A 331 30.78 7.05 -6.74
C LEU A 331 30.50 7.21 -5.25
N PHE A 332 31.18 6.47 -4.39
CA PHE A 332 30.95 6.51 -2.95
C PHE A 332 31.35 7.85 -2.33
N GLU A 333 32.38 8.52 -2.84
CA GLU A 333 32.69 9.90 -2.45
C GLU A 333 31.57 10.88 -2.83
N ALA A 334 30.95 10.72 -3.99
CA ALA A 334 29.81 11.53 -4.40
C ALA A 334 28.59 11.27 -3.49
N VAL A 335 28.26 10.00 -3.22
CA VAL A 335 27.16 9.61 -2.32
C VAL A 335 27.37 10.18 -0.91
N ALA A 336 28.59 10.07 -0.37
CA ALA A 336 28.94 10.61 0.95
C ALA A 336 28.71 12.12 1.08
N LYS A 337 28.99 12.88 0.01
CA LYS A 337 28.87 14.34 -0.02
C LYS A 337 27.44 14.82 -0.31
N ASN A 338 26.64 14.01 -0.99
CA ASN A 338 25.29 14.34 -1.43
C ASN A 338 24.35 14.64 -0.24
N LYS A 339 23.49 15.65 -0.39
CA LYS A 339 22.58 16.11 0.68
C LYS A 339 21.11 15.73 0.48
N THR A 340 20.76 15.19 -0.68
CA THR A 340 19.39 14.84 -1.06
C THR A 340 19.06 13.37 -0.85
N LEU A 341 20.05 12.47 -1.00
CA LEU A 341 19.88 11.02 -0.84
C LEU A 341 19.40 10.66 0.57
N ARG A 342 18.50 9.68 0.62
CA ARG A 342 17.86 9.14 1.83
C ARG A 342 17.98 7.62 1.91
N ARG A 343 17.91 6.91 0.78
CA ARG A 343 17.99 5.46 0.71
C ARG A 343 19.05 5.02 -0.31
N LEU A 344 19.81 4.00 0.07
CA LEU A 344 20.81 3.35 -0.79
C LEU A 344 20.61 1.84 -0.77
N ASP A 345 20.22 1.28 -1.91
CA ASP A 345 19.93 -0.14 -2.06
C ASP A 345 20.96 -0.82 -2.98
N PHE A 346 21.35 -2.03 -2.63
CA PHE A 346 22.26 -2.86 -3.42
C PHE A 346 21.57 -4.16 -3.84
N GLN A 347 21.63 -4.47 -5.14
CA GLN A 347 21.17 -5.74 -5.71
C GLN A 347 22.37 -6.58 -6.15
N SER A 348 23.36 -6.71 -5.27
CA SER A 348 24.61 -7.37 -5.61
C SER A 348 25.23 -8.04 -4.41
N GLY A 349 26.06 -9.03 -4.69
CA GLY A 349 26.93 -9.61 -3.70
C GLY A 349 27.88 -8.58 -3.09
N VAL A 350 28.22 -8.77 -1.82
CA VAL A 350 29.10 -7.86 -1.09
C VAL A 350 30.54 -8.35 -1.19
N PHE A 351 31.40 -7.52 -1.76
CA PHE A 351 32.86 -7.74 -1.86
C PHE A 351 33.62 -6.58 -1.20
N ASP A 352 34.93 -6.73 -1.00
CA ASP A 352 35.73 -5.79 -0.20
C ASP A 352 35.62 -4.33 -0.65
N ALA A 353 35.79 -4.05 -1.94
CA ALA A 353 35.72 -2.68 -2.45
C ALA A 353 34.32 -2.05 -2.26
N LEU A 354 33.26 -2.84 -2.43
CA LEU A 354 31.88 -2.40 -2.17
C LEU A 354 31.68 -2.12 -0.66
N ALA A 355 32.08 -3.04 0.20
CA ALA A 355 31.95 -2.89 1.66
C ALA A 355 32.73 -1.68 2.20
N ASN A 356 33.95 -1.47 1.71
CA ASN A 356 34.77 -0.30 2.04
C ASN A 356 34.13 1.00 1.57
N GLY A 357 33.54 0.99 0.37
CA GLY A 357 32.78 2.11 -0.19
C GLY A 357 31.56 2.47 0.67
N ILE A 358 30.74 1.48 1.02
CA ILE A 358 29.59 1.64 1.92
C ILE A 358 30.03 2.19 3.28
N ALA A 359 31.07 1.58 3.88
CA ALA A 359 31.59 2.03 5.17
C ALA A 359 32.09 3.49 5.14
N SER A 360 32.69 3.92 4.02
CA SER A 360 33.10 5.33 3.82
C SER A 360 31.90 6.28 3.78
N VAL A 361 30.84 5.90 3.07
CA VAL A 361 29.58 6.65 3.02
C VAL A 361 28.95 6.74 4.41
N VAL A 362 28.82 5.60 5.10
CA VAL A 362 28.23 5.52 6.45
C VAL A 362 28.96 6.45 7.43
N LYS A 363 30.29 6.49 7.41
CA LYS A 363 31.08 7.33 8.32
C LYS A 363 30.87 8.83 8.15
N SER A 364 30.40 9.28 6.98
CA SER A 364 30.40 10.70 6.60
C SER A 364 29.02 11.27 6.28
N THR A 365 28.06 10.42 5.93
CA THR A 365 26.71 10.86 5.55
C THR A 365 25.92 11.38 6.76
N GLY A 366 25.26 12.52 6.57
CA GLY A 366 24.32 13.09 7.55
C GLY A 366 22.85 12.97 7.11
N THR A 367 22.61 12.37 5.96
CA THR A 367 21.35 12.49 5.20
C THR A 367 20.73 11.16 4.86
N LEU A 368 21.55 10.13 4.58
CA LEU A 368 21.06 8.76 4.41
C LEU A 368 20.42 8.27 5.70
N ARG A 369 19.26 7.65 5.56
CA ARG A 369 18.47 7.03 6.61
C ARG A 369 18.49 5.52 6.50
N GLU A 370 18.55 5.02 5.27
CA GLU A 370 18.37 3.61 4.99
C GLU A 370 19.45 3.09 4.06
N ILE A 371 20.03 1.94 4.42
CA ILE A 371 20.88 1.15 3.53
C ILE A 371 20.34 -0.28 3.50
N SER A 372 20.07 -0.79 2.30
CA SER A 372 19.55 -2.14 2.12
C SER A 372 20.35 -2.94 1.10
N SER A 373 20.43 -4.25 1.29
CA SER A 373 20.86 -5.20 0.26
C SER A 373 19.76 -6.23 0.04
N VAL A 374 19.36 -6.39 -1.22
CA VAL A 374 18.30 -7.33 -1.67
C VAL A 374 18.91 -8.57 -2.35
N ALA A 375 20.22 -8.76 -2.25
CA ALA A 375 20.86 -9.97 -2.73
C ALA A 375 20.55 -11.15 -1.80
N GLU A 376 20.48 -12.36 -2.37
CA GLU A 376 20.54 -13.61 -1.58
C GLU A 376 21.79 -13.58 -0.68
N GLY A 377 21.66 -14.14 0.52
CA GLY A 377 22.73 -14.20 1.50
C GLY A 377 23.93 -14.92 0.91
N GLN A 378 25.10 -14.29 1.06
CA GLN A 378 26.34 -14.83 0.53
C GLN A 378 27.16 -15.49 1.63
N ARG A 379 27.80 -16.61 1.32
CA ARG A 379 28.83 -17.21 2.18
C ARG A 379 30.10 -16.37 2.16
N GLY A 380 30.78 -16.29 3.30
CA GLY A 380 32.12 -15.73 3.35
C GLY A 380 32.16 -14.20 3.34
N ILE A 381 31.05 -13.52 3.63
CA ILE A 381 30.96 -12.05 3.66
C ILE A 381 31.16 -11.44 5.06
N GLU A 382 31.62 -12.24 6.03
CA GLU A 382 31.67 -11.84 7.44
C GLU A 382 32.58 -10.63 7.64
N HIS A 383 33.73 -10.61 6.96
CA HIS A 383 34.68 -9.50 7.02
C HIS A 383 34.08 -8.19 6.47
N GLN A 384 33.35 -8.29 5.36
CA GLN A 384 32.68 -7.16 4.71
C GLN A 384 31.53 -6.63 5.56
N LEU A 385 30.72 -7.52 6.13
CA LEU A 385 29.65 -7.17 7.08
C LEU A 385 30.23 -6.48 8.31
N ILE A 386 31.27 -7.05 8.94
CA ILE A 386 31.94 -6.44 10.09
C ILE A 386 32.48 -5.04 9.75
N THR A 387 33.02 -4.85 8.54
CA THR A 387 33.51 -3.54 8.07
C THR A 387 32.39 -2.50 8.06
N ILE A 388 31.20 -2.86 7.58
CA ILE A 388 30.04 -1.95 7.53
C ILE A 388 29.46 -1.73 8.94
N LEU A 389 29.29 -2.79 9.74
CA LEU A 389 28.81 -2.70 11.13
C LEU A 389 29.71 -1.79 11.98
N ASN A 390 31.03 -1.87 11.79
CA ASN A 390 31.98 -0.99 12.47
C ASN A 390 31.79 0.48 12.09
N ALA A 391 31.52 0.77 10.82
CA ALA A 391 31.22 2.14 10.39
C ALA A 391 29.90 2.66 10.99
N LEU A 392 28.90 1.79 11.13
CA LEU A 392 27.61 2.16 11.72
C LEU A 392 27.75 2.56 13.20
N LYS A 393 28.74 2.07 13.95
CA LYS A 393 28.91 2.39 15.38
C LYS A 393 28.96 3.90 15.66
N GLU A 394 29.59 4.66 14.77
CA GLU A 394 29.79 6.10 14.90
C GLU A 394 28.76 6.92 14.09
N ASN A 395 27.98 6.27 13.23
CA ASN A 395 26.98 6.94 12.42
C ASN A 395 25.78 7.39 13.27
N SER A 396 25.25 8.57 12.96
CA SER A 396 24.09 9.15 13.67
C SER A 396 22.91 9.48 12.77
N SER A 397 22.96 9.09 11.48
CA SER A 397 21.96 9.42 10.47
C SER A 397 21.12 8.22 10.04
N ILE A 398 21.72 7.05 9.90
CA ILE A 398 21.09 5.80 9.47
C ILE A 398 20.25 5.25 10.61
N THR A 399 18.98 5.03 10.30
CA THR A 399 17.96 4.47 11.18
C THR A 399 17.64 3.03 10.81
N ASP A 400 17.83 2.65 9.54
CA ASP A 400 17.43 1.35 9.02
C ASP A 400 18.59 0.72 8.25
N PHE A 401 19.01 -0.47 8.67
CA PHE A 401 20.05 -1.24 8.00
C PHE A 401 19.58 -2.67 7.74
N MET A 402 19.56 -3.06 6.47
CA MET A 402 19.23 -4.42 6.05
C MET A 402 20.35 -4.98 5.17
N MET A 403 20.86 -6.16 5.53
CA MET A 403 21.77 -6.90 4.65
C MET A 403 21.67 -8.39 4.91
N CYS A 404 21.43 -9.19 3.87
CA CYS A 404 21.37 -10.63 3.99
C CYS A 404 22.78 -11.21 4.19
N ALA A 405 22.94 -12.04 5.22
CA ALA A 405 24.14 -12.81 5.47
C ALA A 405 23.73 -14.23 5.82
N GLU A 406 24.37 -15.23 5.19
CA GLU A 406 23.95 -16.62 5.41
C GLU A 406 24.21 -17.07 6.84
N THR A 407 25.31 -16.63 7.47
CA THR A 407 25.63 -17.05 8.85
C THR A 407 26.08 -15.90 9.72
N VAL A 408 25.62 -15.88 10.97
CA VAL A 408 26.11 -14.99 12.02
C VAL A 408 27.19 -15.71 12.82
N THR A 409 28.46 -15.49 12.45
CA THR A 409 29.60 -16.05 13.20
C THR A 409 29.79 -15.33 14.55
N PRO A 410 30.55 -15.91 15.50
CA PRO A 410 30.85 -15.24 16.77
C PRO A 410 31.48 -13.84 16.61
N GLU A 411 32.29 -13.62 15.57
CA GLU A 411 32.91 -12.33 15.26
C GLU A 411 31.88 -11.29 14.77
N VAL A 412 30.92 -11.73 13.95
CA VAL A 412 29.80 -10.90 13.51
C VAL A 412 28.91 -10.56 14.72
N ALA A 413 28.57 -11.55 15.55
CA ALA A 413 27.78 -11.35 16.77
C ALA A 413 28.42 -10.34 17.74
N THR A 414 29.74 -10.42 17.90
CA THR A 414 30.52 -9.44 18.69
C THR A 414 30.41 -8.04 18.08
N SER A 415 30.53 -7.93 16.77
CA SER A 415 30.43 -6.64 16.06
C SER A 415 29.02 -6.03 16.16
N ILE A 416 27.97 -6.86 16.09
CA ILE A 416 26.57 -6.45 16.34
C ILE A 416 26.43 -5.96 17.78
N SER A 417 26.92 -6.72 18.77
CA SER A 417 26.84 -6.35 20.19
C SER A 417 27.48 -4.98 20.46
N GLU A 418 28.69 -4.76 19.93
CA GLU A 418 29.38 -3.47 20.04
C GLU A 418 28.63 -2.34 19.32
N LEU A 419 28.03 -2.63 18.15
CA LEU A 419 27.18 -1.68 17.43
C LEU A 419 25.97 -1.26 18.26
N LEU A 420 25.25 -2.22 18.83
CA LEU A 420 24.07 -1.94 19.65
C LEU A 420 24.45 -1.16 20.93
N ALA A 421 25.58 -1.47 21.54
CA ALA A 421 26.06 -0.75 22.71
C ALA A 421 26.40 0.73 22.40
N ALA A 422 27.05 0.99 21.26
CA ALA A 422 27.57 2.31 20.91
C ALA A 422 26.57 3.20 20.15
N ASN A 423 25.90 2.66 19.14
CA ASN A 423 25.03 3.44 18.25
C ASN A 423 23.70 3.80 18.94
N LYS A 424 23.25 5.03 18.72
CA LYS A 424 21.99 5.59 19.28
C LYS A 424 21.04 6.15 18.22
N ALA A 425 21.31 5.89 16.94
CA ALA A 425 20.49 6.34 15.82
C ALA A 425 19.70 5.19 15.20
N LEU A 426 20.32 4.01 15.08
CA LEU A 426 19.73 2.82 14.46
C LEU A 426 18.47 2.39 15.24
N ARG A 427 17.42 2.15 14.46
CA ARG A 427 16.09 1.70 14.87
C ARG A 427 15.87 0.26 14.43
N ASP A 428 16.25 -0.05 13.20
CA ASP A 428 15.92 -1.33 12.60
C ASP A 428 17.20 -1.97 12.02
N LEU A 429 17.51 -3.17 12.50
CA LEU A 429 18.66 -3.96 12.07
C LEU A 429 18.19 -5.34 11.62
N HIS A 430 18.33 -5.61 10.32
CA HIS A 430 17.95 -6.87 9.71
C HIS A 430 19.16 -7.53 9.04
N LEU A 431 19.59 -8.66 9.58
CA LEU A 431 20.63 -9.53 9.05
C LEU A 431 20.04 -10.93 8.89
N CYS A 432 19.42 -11.21 7.73
CA CYS A 432 18.61 -12.41 7.54
C CYS A 432 19.05 -13.23 6.33
N GLU A 433 19.29 -14.52 6.54
CA GLU A 433 18.89 -15.60 5.63
C GLU A 433 18.77 -16.90 6.46
N GLU A 434 17.83 -17.79 6.10
CA GLU A 434 17.37 -19.01 6.82
C GLU A 434 18.46 -19.86 7.53
N SER A 435 19.01 -19.35 8.63
CA SER A 435 20.07 -20.01 9.40
C SER A 435 19.82 -19.88 10.89
N ASP A 436 20.29 -20.85 11.67
CA ASP A 436 20.15 -20.81 13.13
C ASP A 436 21.29 -20.00 13.77
N ILE A 437 20.97 -19.01 14.60
CA ILE A 437 21.96 -18.40 15.50
C ILE A 437 22.42 -19.41 16.56
N SER A 438 23.74 -19.51 16.76
CA SER A 438 24.26 -20.27 17.91
C SER A 438 23.90 -19.59 19.23
N ALA A 439 23.64 -20.38 20.29
CA ALA A 439 23.30 -19.85 21.61
C ALA A 439 24.34 -18.84 22.14
N SER A 440 25.63 -19.08 21.91
CA SER A 440 26.71 -18.17 22.30
C SER A 440 26.70 -16.85 21.52
N ALA A 441 26.34 -16.89 20.22
CA ALA A 441 26.21 -15.67 19.42
C ALA A 441 24.99 -14.86 19.89
N GLY A 442 23.87 -15.53 20.18
CA GLY A 442 22.68 -14.91 20.77
C GLY A 442 22.97 -14.23 22.11
N GLU A 443 23.65 -14.91 23.03
CA GLU A 443 24.08 -14.30 24.32
C GLU A 443 24.96 -13.07 24.12
N THR A 444 25.88 -13.11 23.14
CA THR A 444 26.76 -11.99 22.82
C THR A 444 25.97 -10.78 22.32
N ILE A 445 25.01 -10.98 21.42
CA ILE A 445 24.16 -9.90 20.89
C ILE A 445 23.29 -9.29 22.01
N LEU A 446 22.73 -10.12 22.89
CA LEU A 446 21.91 -9.66 24.02
C LEU A 446 22.67 -8.72 24.96
N GLN A 447 23.98 -8.94 25.17
CA GLN A 447 24.81 -8.06 26.00
C GLN A 447 24.85 -6.62 25.48
N GLY A 448 24.98 -6.45 24.16
CA GLY A 448 24.96 -5.13 23.51
C GLY A 448 23.57 -4.52 23.54
N LEU A 449 22.54 -5.34 23.32
CA LEU A 449 21.15 -4.91 23.34
C LEU A 449 20.72 -4.37 24.71
N TRP A 450 21.24 -4.90 25.82
CA TRP A 450 20.96 -4.35 27.16
C TRP A 450 21.36 -2.89 27.35
N ALA A 451 22.35 -2.40 26.58
CA ALA A 451 22.77 -1.00 26.60
C ALA A 451 22.08 -0.15 25.51
N ASN A 452 21.24 -0.77 24.68
CA ASN A 452 20.51 -0.12 23.60
C ASN A 452 19.06 0.16 24.00
N TYR A 453 18.61 1.38 23.74
CA TYR A 453 17.24 1.84 24.01
C TYR A 453 16.62 2.53 22.79
N THR A 454 17.29 2.43 21.64
CA THR A 454 16.91 3.11 20.40
C THR A 454 16.40 2.12 19.35
N LEU A 455 16.96 0.91 19.31
CA LEU A 455 16.55 -0.16 18.42
C LEU A 455 15.12 -0.59 18.73
N ALA A 456 14.27 -0.57 17.72
CA ALA A 456 12.89 -1.01 17.74
C ALA A 456 12.77 -2.45 17.20
N GLU A 457 13.47 -2.76 16.10
CA GLU A 457 13.45 -4.07 15.48
C GLU A 457 14.86 -4.65 15.30
N LEU A 458 15.02 -5.91 15.71
CA LEU A 458 16.21 -6.71 15.47
C LEU A 458 15.78 -8.01 14.83
N THR A 459 16.21 -8.25 13.60
CA THR A 459 16.12 -9.56 12.94
C THR A 459 17.53 -10.06 12.72
N VAL A 460 17.87 -11.12 13.43
CA VAL A 460 19.10 -11.90 13.24
C VAL A 460 18.67 -13.36 13.20
N CYS A 461 19.10 -14.08 12.17
CA CYS A 461 18.86 -15.51 11.97
C CYS A 461 19.58 -16.34 13.03
#